data_AF-A0A1L8D583-F1
#
_entry.id   AF-A0A1L8D583-F1
#
_cell.length_a   1.000
_cell.length_b   1.000
_cell.length_c   1.000
_cell.angle_alpha   90.00
_cell.angle_beta   90.00
_cell.angle_gamma   90.00
#
_symmetry.space_group_name_H-M   'P 1'
#
loop_
_entity.id
_entity.type
_entity.pdbx_description
1 polymer ?
#
loop_
_entity_poly.entity_id
_entity_poly.type
_entity_poly.pdbx_seq_one_letter_code
_entity_poly.pdbx_strand_id
1 'polypeptide(L)'
;LAKASGYPLSGYEKIDHPVQQEIFKFIADFTAVSPEKIKIGIDGCGVPVFAVPLKNGALAFAKLSRPDLFSGKLKEAVETVV
;
A
#
# COMPACT_ATOMS: atom_id res chain seq x y z
N LEU A 1 3.75 9.07 5.81
CA LEU A 1 4.86 8.13 5.53
C LEU A 1 6.17 8.84 5.21
N ALA A 2 6.26 9.69 4.17
CA ALA A 2 7.51 10.34 3.76
C ALA A 2 8.31 10.99 4.92
N LYS A 3 7.65 11.83 5.74
CA LYS A 3 8.24 12.44 6.94
C LYS A 3 8.78 11.41 7.95
N ALA A 4 8.02 10.34 8.20
CA ALA A 4 8.38 9.31 9.18
C ALA A 4 9.57 8.46 8.72
N SER A 5 9.68 8.23 7.41
CA SER A 5 10.79 7.52 6.77
C SER A 5 11.99 8.43 6.46
N GLY A 6 11.94 9.72 6.80
CA GLY A 6 13.01 10.68 6.51
C GLY A 6 13.19 11.02 5.02
N TYR A 7 12.20 10.72 4.18
CA TYR A 7 12.24 11.07 2.76
C TYR A 7 11.95 12.55 2.51
N PRO A 8 12.34 13.07 1.32
CA PRO A 8 11.95 14.41 0.90
C PRO A 8 10.44 14.62 1.05
N LEU A 9 10.06 15.79 1.52
CA LEU A 9 8.64 16.15 1.64
C LEU A 9 8.10 16.78 0.35
N SER A 10 8.99 17.32 -0.49
CA SER A 10 8.62 17.85 -1.80
C SER A 10 8.52 16.74 -2.83
N GLY A 11 7.50 16.79 -3.68
CA GLY A 11 7.34 15.81 -4.74
C GLY A 11 6.87 14.44 -4.27
N TYR A 12 6.39 14.30 -3.02
CA TYR A 12 5.92 13.02 -2.47
C TYR A 12 4.71 12.47 -3.22
N GLU A 13 4.01 13.30 -3.98
CA GLU A 13 2.90 12.97 -4.84
C GLU A 13 3.31 12.32 -6.17
N LYS A 14 4.61 12.35 -6.52
CA LYS A 14 5.12 11.77 -7.77
C LYS A 14 5.35 10.27 -7.62
N ILE A 15 4.99 9.50 -8.65
CA ILE A 15 5.16 8.03 -8.62
C ILE A 15 6.62 7.60 -8.40
N ASP A 16 7.58 8.34 -8.95
CA ASP A 16 9.01 8.03 -8.80
C ASP A 16 9.58 8.41 -7.43
N HIS A 17 8.78 9.06 -6.57
CA HIS A 17 9.22 9.40 -5.22
C HIS A 17 9.42 8.14 -4.38
N PRO A 18 10.47 8.05 -3.53
CA PRO A 18 10.74 6.86 -2.71
C PRO A 18 9.54 6.37 -1.91
N VAL A 19 8.76 7.29 -1.32
CA VAL A 19 7.55 6.94 -0.58
C VAL A 19 6.48 6.26 -1.43
N GLN A 20 6.31 6.68 -2.70
CA GLN A 20 5.29 6.09 -3.57
C GLN A 20 5.74 4.73 -4.08
N GLN A 21 7.05 4.55 -4.32
CA GLN A 21 7.62 3.24 -4.64
C GLN A 21 7.47 2.24 -3.48
N GLU A 22 7.65 2.68 -2.22
CA GLU A 22 7.37 1.84 -1.05
C GLU A 22 5.90 1.44 -0.96
N ILE A 23 4.98 2.39 -1.15
CA ILE A 23 3.54 2.10 -1.15
C ILE A 23 3.19 1.14 -2.28
N PHE A 24 3.73 1.35 -3.48
CA PHE A 24 3.51 0.49 -4.63
C PHE A 24 3.94 -0.96 -4.35
N LYS A 25 5.15 -1.14 -3.82
CA LYS A 25 5.66 -2.47 -3.43
C LYS A 25 4.77 -3.11 -2.37
N PHE A 26 4.40 -2.35 -1.33
CA PHE A 26 3.53 -2.86 -0.29
C PHE A 26 2.17 -3.29 -0.83
N ILE A 27 1.56 -2.51 -1.73
CA ILE A 27 0.27 -2.85 -2.34
C ILE A 27 0.38 -4.12 -3.17
N ALA A 28 1.45 -4.29 -3.96
CA ALA A 28 1.69 -5.51 -4.72
C ALA A 28 1.76 -6.75 -3.83
N ASP A 29 2.59 -6.68 -2.78
CA ASP A 29 2.77 -7.78 -1.82
C ASP A 29 1.47 -8.07 -1.05
N PHE A 30 0.83 -7.03 -0.51
CA PHE A 30 -0.35 -7.16 0.34
C PHE A 30 -1.56 -7.72 -0.40
N THR A 31 -1.77 -7.28 -1.65
CA THR A 31 -2.87 -7.74 -2.52
C THR A 31 -2.54 -9.00 -3.30
N ALA A 32 -1.30 -9.49 -3.22
CA ALA A 32 -0.78 -10.61 -4.01
C ALA A 32 -1.02 -10.42 -5.53
N VAL A 33 -0.76 -9.20 -6.01
CA VAL A 33 -0.88 -8.82 -7.42
C VAL A 33 0.52 -8.49 -7.93
N SER A 34 0.89 -9.06 -9.07
CA SER A 34 2.19 -8.74 -9.66
C SER A 34 2.25 -7.26 -10.07
N PRO A 35 3.39 -6.56 -9.87
CA PRO A 35 3.52 -5.13 -10.15
C PRO A 35 3.03 -4.72 -11.54
N GLU A 36 3.24 -5.57 -12.55
CA GLU A 36 2.89 -5.30 -13.96
C GLU A 36 1.37 -5.29 -14.19
N LYS A 37 0.59 -5.89 -13.29
CA LYS A 37 -0.88 -5.93 -13.36
C LYS A 37 -1.54 -4.78 -12.59
N ILE A 38 -0.77 -4.04 -11.80
CA ILE A 38 -1.26 -2.88 -11.05
C ILE A 38 -1.27 -1.69 -11.98
N LYS A 39 -2.45 -1.12 -12.22
CA LYS A 39 -2.57 0.12 -12.98
C LYS A 39 -2.46 1.31 -12.05
N ILE A 40 -1.80 2.36 -12.52
CA ILE A 40 -1.62 3.59 -11.74
C ILE A 40 -2.54 4.65 -12.33
N GLY A 41 -3.45 5.15 -11.51
CA GLY A 41 -4.33 6.27 -11.83
C GLY A 41 -3.88 7.55 -11.14
N ILE A 42 -4.25 8.69 -11.71
CA ILE A 42 -4.16 10.00 -11.07
C ILE A 42 -5.59 10.50 -10.89
N ASP A 43 -6.10 10.41 -9.67
CA ASP A 43 -7.43 10.89 -9.31
C ASP A 43 -7.35 12.35 -8.84
N GLY A 44 -7.14 13.28 -9.79
CA GLY A 44 -7.40 14.74 -9.76
C GLY A 44 -6.96 15.65 -8.60
N CYS A 45 -6.65 15.10 -7.43
CA CYS A 45 -6.59 15.75 -6.12
C CYS A 45 -5.30 15.40 -5.35
N GLY A 46 -4.39 14.59 -5.91
CA GLY A 46 -3.17 14.23 -5.17
C GLY A 46 -2.34 13.10 -5.74
N VAL A 47 -2.02 12.15 -4.86
CA VAL A 47 -1.01 11.09 -5.01
C VAL A 47 -1.47 9.96 -5.94
N PRO A 48 -0.56 9.06 -6.39
CA PRO A 48 -0.90 7.94 -7.25
C PRO A 48 -1.92 6.99 -6.61
N VAL A 49 -2.85 6.47 -7.42
CA VAL A 49 -3.85 5.48 -7.03
C VAL A 49 -3.51 4.14 -7.67
N PHE A 50 -3.49 3.07 -6.88
CA PHE A 50 -3.09 1.73 -7.32
C PHE A 50 -4.31 0.84 -7.54
N ALA A 51 -4.66 0.61 -8.79
CA ALA A 51 -5.77 -0.25 -9.18
C ALA A 51 -5.35 -1.73 -9.20
N VAL A 52 -6.08 -2.54 -8.45
CA VAL A 52 -5.93 -4.00 -8.35
C VAL A 52 -7.24 -4.69 -8.74
N PRO A 53 -7.22 -5.97 -9.15
CA PRO A 53 -8.44 -6.74 -9.36
C PRO A 53 -9.31 -6.76 -8.09
N LEU A 54 -10.63 -6.60 -8.25
CA LEU A 54 -11.57 -6.48 -7.12
C LEU A 54 -11.47 -7.66 -6.14
N LYS A 55 -11.32 -8.89 -6.64
CA LYS A 55 -11.13 -10.09 -5.82
C LYS A 55 -9.89 -9.98 -4.92
N ASN A 56 -8.77 -9.50 -5.46
CA ASN A 56 -7.53 -9.32 -4.72
C ASN A 56 -7.66 -8.23 -3.66
N GLY A 57 -8.31 -7.11 -4.00
CA GLY A 57 -8.64 -6.07 -3.03
C GLY A 57 -9.50 -6.61 -1.88
N ALA A 58 -10.58 -7.33 -2.19
CA ALA A 58 -11.45 -7.94 -1.18
C ALA A 58 -10.71 -8.93 -0.28
N LEU A 59 -9.84 -9.78 -0.84
CA LEU A 59 -9.01 -10.70 -0.06
C LEU A 59 -8.00 -9.95 0.82
N ALA A 60 -7.41 -8.86 0.33
CA ALA A 60 -6.49 -8.04 1.11
C ALA A 60 -7.19 -7.41 2.33
N PHE A 61 -8.42 -6.90 2.15
CA PHE A 61 -9.25 -6.46 3.27
C PHE A 61 -9.61 -7.59 4.23
N ALA A 62 -9.97 -8.77 3.72
CA ALA A 62 -10.27 -9.94 4.56
C ALA A 62 -9.06 -10.39 5.39
N LYS A 63 -7.81 -10.21 4.90
CA LYS A 63 -6.61 -10.51 5.71
C LYS A 63 -6.54 -9.64 6.95
N LEU A 64 -7.03 -8.40 6.92
CA LEU A 64 -6.99 -7.51 8.09
C LEU A 64 -7.78 -8.07 9.29
N SER A 65 -8.82 -8.88 9.08
CA SER A 65 -9.53 -9.54 10.19
C SER A 65 -8.80 -10.78 10.75
N ARG A 66 -7.59 -11.06 10.25
CA ARG A 66 -6.80 -12.25 10.58
C ARG A 66 -5.38 -11.85 10.99
N PRO A 67 -5.20 -11.29 12.22
CA PRO A 67 -3.88 -10.88 12.71
C PRO A 67 -2.84 -12.02 12.72
N ASP A 68 -3.30 -13.26 12.85
CA ASP A 68 -2.46 -14.47 12.81
C ASP A 68 -1.74 -14.68 11.47
N LEU A 69 -2.15 -14.01 10.40
CA LEU A 69 -1.49 -14.03 9.10
C LEU A 69 -0.28 -13.09 9.00
N PHE A 70 -0.04 -12.25 10.02
CA PHE A 70 1.03 -11.26 10.02
C PHE A 70 2.07 -11.55 11.12
N SER A 71 3.21 -10.87 11.03
CA SER A 71 4.28 -10.95 12.03
C SER A 71 4.87 -9.58 12.35
N GLY A 72 5.52 -9.48 13.51
CA GLY A 72 6.17 -8.26 13.99
C GLY A 72 5.24 -7.05 14.04
N LYS A 73 5.76 -5.89 13.65
CA LYS A 73 5.03 -4.61 13.67
C LYS A 73 3.73 -4.63 12.85
N LEU A 74 3.66 -5.43 11.78
CA LEU A 74 2.44 -5.51 10.97
C LEU A 74 1.33 -6.25 11.71
N LYS A 75 1.67 -7.28 12.49
CA LYS A 75 0.70 -7.97 13.35
C LYS A 75 0.16 -7.03 14.43
N GLU A 76 1.05 -6.36 15.16
CA GLU A 76 0.69 -5.37 16.20
C GLU A 76 -0.25 -4.28 15.63
N ALA A 77 0.06 -3.78 14.43
CA ALA A 77 -0.77 -2.78 13.76
C ALA A 77 -2.17 -3.32 13.42
N VAL A 78 -2.26 -4.55 12.89
CA VAL A 78 -3.54 -5.16 12.52
C VAL A 78 -4.39 -5.47 13.75
N GLU A 79 -3.80 -5.93 14.85
CA GLU A 79 -4.48 -6.16 16.14
C GLU A 79 -5.05 -4.88 16.76
N THR A 80 -4.52 -3.70 16.40
CA THR A 80 -5.03 -2.41 16.91
C THR A 80 -6.26 -1.93 16.13
N VAL A 81 -6.40 -2.37 14.87
CA VAL A 81 -7.47 -1.91 13.96
C VAL A 81 -8.75 -2.75 14.09
N VAL A 82 -8.64 -3.98 14.60
CA VAL A 82 -9.74 -4.94 14.79
C VAL A 82 -10.13 -5.01 16.26
#